data_AF-A0AAQ4DXG7-F1
#
_entry.id   AF-A0AAQ4DXG7-F1
#
_cell.length_a   1.000
_cell.length_b   1.000
_cell.length_c   1.000
_cell.angle_alpha   90.00
_cell.angle_beta   90.00
_cell.angle_gamma   90.00
#
_symmetry.space_group_name_H-M   'P 1'
#
loop_
_entity.id
_entity.type
_entity.pdbx_description
1 polymer ?
#
loop_
_entity_poly.entity_id
_entity_poly.type
_entity_poly.pdbx_seq_one_letter_code
_entity_poly.pdbx_strand_id
1 'polypeptide(L)'
;MPDTFYTIMIDESPIPEAKVQQLDVLVRYYSTSTENVVVEHLQSFHLGHATADQLFSCIEDALSDVRKKNMVCFYSDGPNVMKSLKRRLKKEVSPDMVDIGECGLHKVHNAFAAGLDMFCAEVESLATDVHYYFKFATRHADMKELLSDLGLPQLEFLRHVNSRWLTLLPSVERILKSFDALKAFFSKSGQPRCSSMRHGRLSSAFCDKTLRAKLIFLQNAAQIFDRFQTLFQSKDPLLHVFYDEMLVLVKQVLGRFLRQESFAGTTGSQLKELDVESSENWKAKPEIGLDTEQSMKLWNPTEKKAFYIKARAFYIACAKYLITRLPLDNKLLFHLRFLNPDTKGNSFTSSLRYVANALPQVIPPCDVSSLTDEWNSLMCETSDWELSPNVVTHWSSVFALQTPAGQAKYPRITKLVKAALSLPHGNADCERGFSENKQALHHRSTLSITSISSLRQTKAFMKRYSGDATKVSLTRDILRNVEKSYKVYRERIEEKTATSQKRKHEEEEPTEVCERNKLMDEKSSLQQRLSSLKALLASAQELISKGVADRDMDKVESGNILLCDVNSKLPSVIERIKTVDSALQSMKAN
;
A
#
# COMPACT_ATOMS: atom_id res chain seq x y z
N MET A 1 6.51 -27.14 4.56
CA MET A 1 6.97 -27.01 5.96
C MET A 1 5.85 -27.22 6.97
N PRO A 2 5.81 -28.39 7.66
CA PRO A 2 5.12 -28.80 8.89
C PRO A 2 4.31 -27.83 9.77
N ASP A 3 5.01 -26.79 10.19
CA ASP A 3 4.60 -25.97 11.34
C ASP A 3 4.90 -24.48 11.14
N THR A 4 5.19 -24.09 9.90
CA THR A 4 5.51 -22.70 9.56
C THR A 4 4.23 -21.94 9.23
N PHE A 5 3.91 -20.93 10.03
CA PHE A 5 2.85 -19.96 9.74
C PHE A 5 3.39 -18.84 8.86
N TYR A 6 2.55 -18.32 7.97
CA TYR A 6 2.99 -17.36 6.96
C TYR A 6 1.90 -16.35 6.59
N THR A 7 2.35 -15.22 6.05
CA THR A 7 1.50 -14.21 5.42
C THR A 7 1.72 -14.19 3.92
N ILE A 8 0.64 -14.08 3.16
CA ILE A 8 0.73 -13.77 1.72
C ILE A 8 0.69 -12.25 1.54
N MET A 9 1.65 -11.74 0.78
CA MET A 9 1.71 -10.34 0.39
C MET A 9 1.61 -10.27 -1.13
N ILE A 10 0.74 -9.41 -1.62
CA ILE A 10 0.62 -9.16 -3.06
C ILE A 10 0.65 -7.68 -3.37
N ASP A 11 1.07 -7.38 -4.58
CA ASP A 11 1.02 -6.05 -5.16
C ASP A 11 0.99 -6.17 -6.69
N GLU A 12 0.52 -5.11 -7.34
CA GLU A 12 0.42 -5.04 -8.80
C GLU A 12 1.28 -3.88 -9.32
N SER A 13 2.02 -4.13 -10.39
CA SER A 13 2.80 -3.10 -11.07
C SER A 13 2.51 -3.10 -12.56
N PRO A 14 2.16 -1.96 -13.17
CA PRO A 14 1.99 -1.90 -14.61
C PRO A 14 3.34 -2.10 -15.32
N ILE A 15 3.33 -2.86 -16.42
CA ILE A 15 4.44 -2.98 -17.37
C ILE A 15 4.01 -2.36 -18.70
N PRO A 16 4.20 -1.04 -18.88
CA PRO A 16 3.69 -0.33 -20.05
C PRO A 16 4.20 -0.89 -21.38
N GLU A 17 5.46 -1.35 -21.43
CA GLU A 17 6.08 -1.87 -22.65
C GLU A 17 5.41 -3.16 -23.13
N ALA A 18 4.89 -3.97 -22.20
CA ALA A 18 4.20 -5.22 -22.48
C ALA A 18 2.67 -5.07 -22.45
N LYS A 19 2.14 -3.89 -22.10
CA LYS A 19 0.69 -3.62 -21.93
C LYS A 19 -0.02 -4.60 -21.00
N VAL A 20 0.65 -5.00 -19.92
CA VAL A 20 0.11 -5.92 -18.90
C VAL A 20 0.30 -5.34 -17.49
N GLN A 21 -0.48 -5.83 -16.55
CA GLN A 21 -0.20 -5.67 -15.13
C GLN A 21 0.54 -6.91 -14.62
N GLN A 22 1.66 -6.71 -13.93
CA GLN A 22 2.35 -7.78 -13.25
C GLN A 22 1.87 -7.87 -11.81
N LEU A 23 1.35 -9.04 -11.43
CA LEU A 23 1.07 -9.39 -10.05
C LEU A 23 2.26 -10.19 -9.49
N ASP A 24 2.80 -9.76 -8.35
CA ASP A 24 3.77 -10.54 -7.59
C ASP A 24 3.10 -11.13 -6.34
N VAL A 25 3.29 -12.43 -6.12
CA VAL A 25 2.86 -13.14 -4.91
C VAL A 25 4.09 -13.48 -4.08
N LEU A 26 4.16 -12.92 -2.88
CA LEU A 26 5.23 -13.15 -1.93
C LEU A 26 4.70 -13.88 -0.69
N VAL A 27 5.58 -14.65 -0.05
CA VAL A 27 5.31 -15.29 1.24
C VAL A 27 6.28 -14.76 2.30
N ARG A 28 5.73 -14.32 3.43
CA ARG A 28 6.49 -13.83 4.59
C ARG A 28 6.35 -14.81 5.74
N TYR A 29 7.46 -15.27 6.31
CA TYR A 29 7.47 -16.23 7.42
C TYR A 29 8.76 -16.16 8.25
N TYR A 30 8.74 -16.72 9.45
CA TYR A 30 9.97 -16.92 10.24
C TYR A 30 10.67 -18.21 9.80
N SER A 31 11.90 -18.11 9.31
CA SER A 31 12.72 -19.24 8.90
C SER A 31 13.58 -19.72 10.06
N THR A 32 13.45 -20.99 10.43
CA THR A 32 14.29 -21.62 11.45
C THR A 32 15.71 -21.86 10.97
N SER A 33 15.95 -21.97 9.66
CA SER A 33 17.30 -22.21 9.12
C SER A 33 18.15 -20.94 9.09
N THR A 34 17.51 -19.77 8.96
CA THR A 34 18.19 -18.47 8.93
C THR A 34 18.00 -17.67 10.22
N GLU A 35 17.22 -18.21 11.17
CA GLU A 35 16.82 -17.56 12.42
C GLU A 35 16.32 -16.12 12.21
N ASN A 36 15.52 -15.92 11.16
CA ASN A 36 15.08 -14.59 10.76
C ASN A 36 13.74 -14.61 10.02
N VAL A 37 13.07 -13.46 9.98
CA VAL A 37 11.91 -13.24 9.11
C VAL A 37 12.39 -13.11 7.68
N VAL A 38 11.87 -13.95 6.80
CA VAL A 38 12.21 -13.98 5.38
C VAL A 38 10.97 -13.68 4.55
N VAL A 39 11.20 -13.00 3.42
CA VAL A 39 10.18 -12.80 2.38
C VAL A 39 10.69 -13.45 1.11
N GLU A 40 9.94 -14.43 0.63
CA GLU A 40 10.28 -15.19 -0.57
C GLU A 40 9.26 -14.95 -1.67
N HIS A 41 9.76 -14.90 -2.90
CA HIS A 41 8.90 -14.83 -4.08
C HIS A 41 8.33 -16.22 -4.36
N LEU A 42 7.00 -16.32 -4.38
CA LEU A 42 6.32 -17.54 -4.79
C LEU A 42 6.15 -17.55 -6.30
N GLN A 43 5.45 -16.57 -6.86
CA GLN A 43 5.12 -16.57 -8.28
C GLN A 43 4.77 -15.17 -8.77
N SER A 44 5.02 -14.91 -10.06
CA SER A 44 4.53 -13.71 -10.74
C SER A 44 3.58 -14.10 -11.87
N PHE A 45 2.60 -13.23 -12.11
CA PHE A 45 1.59 -13.39 -13.17
C PHE A 45 1.50 -12.13 -14.01
N HIS A 46 1.24 -12.29 -15.31
CA HIS A 46 0.83 -11.17 -16.17
C HIS A 46 -0.69 -11.22 -16.34
N LEU A 47 -1.33 -10.12 -15.98
CA LEU A 47 -2.76 -9.92 -16.00
C LEU A 47 -3.10 -8.89 -17.09
N GLY A 48 -4.16 -9.15 -17.85
CA GLY A 48 -4.77 -8.16 -18.75
C GLY A 48 -5.80 -7.32 -18.00
N HIS A 49 -6.79 -8.01 -17.43
CA HIS A 49 -7.68 -7.48 -16.41
C HIS A 49 -7.36 -8.16 -15.07
N ALA A 50 -7.59 -7.46 -13.96
CA ALA A 50 -7.41 -7.95 -12.60
C ALA A 50 -8.76 -7.99 -11.89
N THR A 51 -9.61 -8.95 -12.24
CA THR A 51 -10.84 -9.19 -11.47
C THR A 51 -10.51 -9.96 -10.18
N ALA A 52 -11.40 -9.89 -9.19
CA ALA A 52 -11.21 -10.65 -7.95
C ALA A 52 -11.14 -12.18 -8.20
N ASP A 53 -11.83 -12.69 -9.23
CA ASP A 53 -11.78 -14.11 -9.61
C ASP A 53 -10.43 -14.50 -10.22
N GLN A 54 -9.90 -13.67 -11.12
CA GLN A 54 -8.58 -13.90 -11.72
C GLN A 54 -7.47 -13.87 -10.68
N LEU A 55 -7.52 -12.88 -9.77
CA LEU A 55 -6.55 -12.79 -8.67
C LEU A 55 -6.67 -13.97 -7.71
N PHE A 56 -7.89 -14.41 -7.39
CA PHE A 56 -8.11 -15.59 -6.55
C PHE A 56 -7.51 -16.85 -7.17
N SER A 57 -7.72 -17.08 -8.47
CA SER A 57 -7.10 -18.20 -9.20
C SER A 57 -5.57 -18.13 -9.14
N CYS A 58 -4.99 -16.94 -9.36
CA CYS A 58 -3.53 -16.77 -9.29
C CYS A 58 -2.97 -17.10 -7.90
N ILE A 59 -3.68 -16.71 -6.84
CA ILE A 59 -3.27 -17.03 -5.46
C ILE A 59 -3.42 -18.53 -5.18
N GLU A 60 -4.51 -19.15 -5.61
CA GLU A 60 -4.72 -20.59 -5.48
C GLU A 60 -3.60 -21.39 -6.17
N ASP A 61 -3.21 -20.97 -7.38
CA ASP A 61 -2.11 -21.55 -8.14
C ASP A 61 -0.77 -21.38 -7.38
N ALA A 62 -0.50 -20.18 -6.88
CA ALA A 62 0.73 -19.88 -6.13
C ALA A 62 0.79 -20.62 -4.78
N LEU A 63 -0.35 -21.00 -4.22
CA LEU A 63 -0.46 -21.73 -2.95
C LEU A 63 -0.51 -23.25 -3.12
N SER A 64 -0.39 -23.78 -4.35
CA SER A 64 -0.47 -25.22 -4.64
C SER A 64 0.44 -26.08 -3.75
N ASP A 65 1.68 -25.63 -3.51
CA ASP A 65 2.69 -26.34 -2.69
C ASP A 65 2.75 -25.86 -1.22
N VAL A 66 1.83 -24.97 -0.81
CA VAL A 66 1.84 -24.35 0.52
C VAL A 66 0.58 -24.73 1.29
N ARG A 67 0.73 -25.09 2.57
CA ARG A 67 -0.41 -25.50 3.40
C ARG A 67 -1.26 -24.29 3.79
N LYS A 68 -2.35 -24.11 3.06
CA LYS A 68 -3.35 -23.03 3.20
C LYS A 68 -3.80 -22.75 4.64
N LYS A 69 -3.98 -23.80 5.46
CA LYS A 69 -4.37 -23.69 6.88
C LYS A 69 -3.38 -22.91 7.75
N ASN A 70 -2.12 -22.80 7.31
CA ASN A 70 -1.07 -22.07 8.03
C ASN A 70 -0.98 -20.59 7.61
N MET A 71 -1.82 -20.14 6.68
CA MET A 71 -1.90 -18.74 6.29
C MET A 71 -2.55 -17.93 7.43
N VAL A 72 -1.76 -17.09 8.09
CA VAL A 72 -2.24 -16.25 9.20
C VAL A 72 -2.73 -14.88 8.75
N CYS A 73 -2.24 -14.37 7.61
CA CYS A 73 -2.64 -13.07 7.09
C CYS A 73 -2.55 -13.01 5.56
N PHE A 74 -3.30 -12.07 5.00
CA PHE A 74 -3.20 -11.62 3.61
C PHE A 74 -3.06 -10.10 3.64
N TYR A 75 -2.09 -9.59 2.88
CA TYR A 75 -1.71 -8.18 2.91
C TYR A 75 -1.50 -7.60 1.51
N SER A 76 -1.99 -6.37 1.32
CA SER A 76 -1.90 -5.61 0.06
C SER A 76 -2.01 -4.10 0.30
N ASP A 77 -1.95 -3.33 -0.78
CA ASP A 77 -2.06 -1.86 -0.82
C ASP A 77 -3.50 -1.35 -0.58
N GLY A 78 -4.51 -2.20 -0.74
CA GLY A 78 -5.89 -1.97 -0.29
C GLY A 78 -6.92 -1.34 -1.26
N PRO A 79 -6.80 -1.42 -2.60
CA PRO A 79 -7.89 -1.05 -3.50
C PRO A 79 -9.08 -2.01 -3.36
N ASN A 80 -10.24 -1.60 -3.86
CA ASN A 80 -11.50 -2.33 -3.63
C ASN A 80 -11.45 -3.79 -4.11
N VAL A 81 -10.76 -4.06 -5.22
CA VAL A 81 -10.58 -5.41 -5.76
C VAL A 81 -9.79 -6.29 -4.75
N MET A 82 -8.69 -5.79 -4.20
CA MET A 82 -7.89 -6.50 -3.20
C MET A 82 -8.64 -6.72 -1.89
N LYS A 83 -9.49 -5.78 -1.48
CA LYS A 83 -10.37 -5.96 -0.32
C LYS A 83 -11.41 -7.06 -0.55
N SER A 84 -11.98 -7.12 -1.75
CA SER A 84 -12.89 -8.21 -2.14
C SER A 84 -12.19 -9.56 -2.15
N LEU A 85 -10.97 -9.62 -2.70
CA LEU A 85 -10.13 -10.81 -2.69
C LEU A 85 -9.81 -11.27 -1.26
N LYS A 86 -9.42 -10.36 -0.37
CA LYS A 86 -9.16 -10.67 1.05
C LYS A 86 -10.37 -11.28 1.73
N ARG A 87 -11.58 -10.72 1.52
CA ARG A 87 -12.83 -11.27 2.07
C ARG A 87 -13.09 -12.69 1.56
N ARG A 88 -12.85 -12.93 0.26
CA ARG A 88 -13.00 -14.25 -0.35
C ARG A 88 -11.98 -15.26 0.19
N LEU A 89 -10.70 -14.90 0.26
CA LEU A 89 -9.65 -15.74 0.86
C LEU A 89 -9.96 -16.09 2.32
N LYS A 90 -10.47 -15.13 3.10
CA LYS A 90 -10.91 -15.40 4.47
C LYS A 90 -12.05 -16.43 4.49
N LYS A 91 -13.02 -16.32 3.58
CA LYS A 91 -14.16 -17.24 3.53
C LYS A 91 -13.79 -18.64 3.03
N GLU A 92 -12.96 -18.74 2.00
CA GLU A 92 -12.74 -19.98 1.22
C GLU A 92 -11.43 -20.69 1.56
N VAL A 93 -10.41 -19.98 2.07
CA VAL A 93 -9.04 -20.51 2.20
C VAL A 93 -8.57 -20.55 3.65
N SER A 94 -8.70 -19.46 4.41
CA SER A 94 -8.26 -19.38 5.81
C SER A 94 -9.23 -18.52 6.65
N PRO A 95 -10.26 -19.15 7.27
CA PRO A 95 -11.24 -18.46 8.12
C PRO A 95 -10.63 -17.72 9.32
N ASP A 96 -9.57 -18.30 9.90
CA ASP A 96 -8.87 -17.77 11.07
C ASP A 96 -7.81 -16.71 10.72
N MET A 97 -7.77 -16.26 9.46
CA MET A 97 -6.86 -15.22 9.01
C MET A 97 -7.15 -13.89 9.72
N VAL A 98 -6.10 -13.29 10.28
CA VAL A 98 -6.19 -11.98 10.95
C VAL A 98 -6.18 -10.82 9.98
N ASP A 99 -6.78 -9.71 10.41
CA ASP A 99 -6.80 -8.45 9.69
C ASP A 99 -5.99 -7.38 10.45
N ILE A 100 -4.85 -7.00 9.89
CA ILE A 100 -3.98 -5.93 10.39
C ILE A 100 -4.11 -4.62 9.57
N GLY A 101 -5.16 -4.51 8.76
CA GLY A 101 -5.37 -3.43 7.80
C GLY A 101 -4.62 -3.63 6.48
N GLU A 102 -4.54 -2.54 5.72
CA GLU A 102 -3.79 -2.44 4.44
C GLU A 102 -2.54 -1.58 4.60
N CYS A 103 -1.75 -1.45 3.53
CA CYS A 103 -0.48 -0.73 3.52
C CYS A 103 -0.56 0.69 4.15
N GLY A 104 0.13 0.87 5.28
CA GLY A 104 0.28 2.16 5.94
C GLY A 104 1.05 3.17 5.10
N LEU A 105 2.09 2.73 4.37
CA LEU A 105 2.93 3.58 3.53
C LEU A 105 2.11 4.29 2.44
N HIS A 106 1.22 3.57 1.75
CA HIS A 106 0.33 4.14 0.74
C HIS A 106 -0.66 5.16 1.33
N LYS A 107 -1.20 4.87 2.53
CA LYS A 107 -2.12 5.78 3.24
C LYS A 107 -1.44 7.08 3.65
N VAL A 108 -0.22 6.98 4.18
CA VAL A 108 0.62 8.14 4.52
C VAL A 108 1.02 8.90 3.25
N HIS A 109 1.24 8.19 2.14
CA HIS A 109 1.51 8.83 0.86
C HIS A 109 0.35 9.67 0.35
N ASN A 110 -0.84 9.09 0.32
CA ASN A 110 -2.03 9.79 -0.13
C ASN A 110 -2.45 10.93 0.81
N ALA A 111 -2.15 10.83 2.12
CA ALA A 111 -2.40 11.92 3.06
C ALA A 111 -1.59 13.17 2.71
N PHE A 112 -0.30 13.01 2.39
CA PHE A 112 0.54 14.13 1.98
C PHE A 112 0.07 14.73 0.65
N ALA A 113 -0.31 13.88 -0.32
CA ALA A 113 -0.88 14.33 -1.60
C ALA A 113 -2.16 15.15 -1.40
N ALA A 114 -3.08 14.69 -0.54
CA ALA A 114 -4.29 15.42 -0.18
C ALA A 114 -3.98 16.78 0.48
N GLY A 115 -2.92 16.86 1.30
CA GLY A 115 -2.43 18.14 1.81
C GLY A 115 -1.92 19.05 0.70
N LEU A 116 -1.10 18.50 -0.21
CA LEU A 116 -0.49 19.23 -1.31
C LEU A 116 -1.54 19.86 -2.24
N ASP A 117 -2.62 19.13 -2.53
CA ASP A 117 -3.77 19.61 -3.31
C ASP A 117 -4.42 20.86 -2.68
N MET A 118 -4.43 20.96 -1.35
CA MET A 118 -4.98 22.11 -0.62
C MET A 118 -4.02 23.30 -0.53
N PHE A 119 -2.72 23.09 -0.80
CA PHE A 119 -1.69 24.11 -0.61
C PHE A 119 -1.10 24.61 -1.92
N CYS A 120 -0.46 23.71 -2.68
CA CYS A 120 0.43 24.05 -3.79
C CYS A 120 0.71 22.83 -4.68
N ALA A 121 -0.33 22.30 -5.35
CA ALA A 121 -0.22 21.18 -6.28
C ALA A 121 0.79 21.43 -7.42
N GLU A 122 1.03 22.70 -7.77
CA GLU A 122 1.97 23.07 -8.82
C GLU A 122 3.43 22.64 -8.53
N VAL A 123 3.79 22.36 -7.28
CA VAL A 123 5.17 21.96 -6.91
C VAL A 123 5.57 20.60 -7.49
N GLU A 124 4.65 19.65 -7.66
CA GLU A 124 4.97 18.37 -8.33
C GLU A 124 5.36 18.59 -9.79
N SER A 125 4.61 19.47 -10.46
CA SER A 125 4.87 19.84 -11.86
C SER A 125 6.18 20.61 -12.00
N LEU A 126 6.50 21.49 -11.03
CA LEU A 126 7.76 22.21 -10.97
C LEU A 126 8.95 21.25 -10.84
N ALA A 127 8.90 20.31 -9.90
CA ALA A 127 9.97 19.34 -9.69
C ALA A 127 10.22 18.48 -10.95
N THR A 128 9.13 18.07 -11.59
CA THR A 128 9.17 17.32 -12.86
C THR A 128 9.79 18.15 -13.99
N ASP A 129 9.36 19.40 -14.14
CA ASP A 129 9.86 20.30 -15.18
C ASP A 129 11.33 20.65 -14.97
N VAL A 130 11.79 20.89 -13.74
CA VAL A 130 13.22 21.14 -13.44
C VAL A 130 14.06 19.95 -13.89
N HIS A 131 13.69 18.72 -13.52
CA HIS A 131 14.41 17.52 -13.93
C HIS A 131 14.49 17.38 -15.46
N TYR A 132 13.34 17.43 -16.16
CA TYR A 132 13.33 17.25 -17.61
C TYR A 132 13.93 18.42 -18.38
N TYR A 133 14.00 19.61 -17.79
CA TYR A 133 14.69 20.75 -18.40
C TYR A 133 16.20 20.53 -18.39
N PHE A 134 16.77 20.10 -17.26
CA PHE A 134 18.22 19.85 -17.09
C PHE A 134 18.66 18.43 -17.43
N LYS A 135 17.76 17.57 -17.92
CA LYS A 135 18.12 16.24 -18.48
C LYS A 135 19.09 16.34 -19.67
N PHE A 136 19.09 17.46 -20.39
CA PHE A 136 19.96 17.67 -21.55
C PHE A 136 21.35 18.16 -21.15
N ALA A 137 22.39 17.53 -21.70
CA ALA A 137 23.79 17.78 -21.34
C ALA A 137 24.21 19.25 -21.45
N THR A 138 23.75 19.97 -22.48
CA THR A 138 24.09 21.39 -22.69
C THR A 138 23.57 22.26 -21.55
N ARG A 139 22.28 22.17 -21.24
CA ARG A 139 21.66 22.93 -20.14
C ARG A 139 22.22 22.53 -18.77
N HIS A 140 22.56 21.26 -18.61
CA HIS A 140 23.21 20.77 -17.39
C HIS A 140 24.60 21.39 -17.22
N ALA A 141 25.39 21.51 -18.30
CA ALA A 141 26.69 22.16 -18.27
C ALA A 141 26.56 23.65 -17.91
N ASP A 142 25.64 24.39 -18.55
CA ASP A 142 25.39 25.80 -18.26
C ASP A 142 25.00 26.03 -16.79
N MET A 143 24.16 25.13 -16.23
CA MET A 143 23.79 25.19 -14.81
C MET A 143 24.96 24.85 -13.88
N LYS A 144 25.81 23.89 -14.26
CA LYS A 144 26.98 23.50 -13.45
C LYS A 144 27.99 24.64 -13.33
N GLU A 145 28.22 25.38 -14.41
CA GLU A 145 29.04 26.59 -14.42
C GLU A 145 28.46 27.64 -13.47
N LEU A 146 27.17 27.95 -13.60
CA LEU A 146 26.50 28.91 -12.73
C LEU A 146 26.51 28.52 -11.24
N LEU A 147 26.34 27.22 -10.93
CA LEU A 147 26.46 26.71 -9.56
C LEU A 147 27.87 26.89 -9.02
N SER A 148 28.90 26.68 -9.86
CA SER A 148 30.30 26.90 -9.50
C SER A 148 30.58 28.38 -9.20
N ASP A 149 30.09 29.29 -10.04
CA ASP A 149 30.26 30.74 -9.88
C ASP A 149 29.62 31.25 -8.58
N LEU A 150 28.51 30.64 -8.16
CA LEU A 150 27.79 30.98 -6.93
C LEU A 150 28.30 30.22 -5.69
N GLY A 151 29.29 29.34 -5.83
CA GLY A 151 29.79 28.52 -4.72
C GLY A 151 28.77 27.52 -4.17
N LEU A 152 27.81 27.07 -4.99
CA LEU A 152 26.73 26.18 -4.58
C LEU A 152 27.05 24.70 -4.88
N PRO A 153 26.46 23.75 -4.13
CA PRO A 153 26.66 22.33 -4.37
C PRO A 153 26.20 21.89 -5.77
N GLN A 154 27.05 21.15 -6.48
CA GLN A 154 26.75 20.59 -7.80
C GLN A 154 25.92 19.30 -7.67
N LEU A 155 24.62 19.45 -7.43
CA LEU A 155 23.68 18.35 -7.27
C LEU A 155 22.85 18.14 -8.54
N GLU A 156 22.70 16.89 -8.99
CA GLU A 156 21.81 16.57 -10.11
C GLU A 156 20.34 16.77 -9.74
N PHE A 157 19.46 17.19 -10.65
CA PHE A 157 18.03 17.28 -10.34
C PHE A 157 17.35 15.91 -10.41
N LEU A 158 16.67 15.52 -9.34
CA LEU A 158 16.01 14.22 -9.24
C LEU A 158 14.70 14.18 -10.04
N ARG A 159 14.42 13.02 -10.62
CA ARG A 159 13.12 12.75 -11.24
C ARG A 159 12.09 12.51 -10.15
N HIS A 160 11.11 13.40 -10.06
CA HIS A 160 9.90 13.14 -9.29
C HIS A 160 8.91 12.26 -10.08
N VAL A 161 8.19 11.38 -9.38
CA VAL A 161 7.09 10.57 -9.90
C VAL A 161 5.88 10.78 -8.98
N ASN A 162 4.78 11.28 -9.54
CA ASN A 162 3.60 11.69 -8.76
C ASN A 162 3.01 10.56 -7.91
N SER A 163 3.11 9.30 -8.35
CA SER A 163 2.67 8.14 -7.56
C SER A 163 3.55 7.83 -6.34
N ARG A 164 4.65 8.59 -6.12
CA ARG A 164 5.62 8.40 -5.04
C ARG A 164 6.18 9.74 -4.55
N TRP A 165 5.50 10.39 -3.61
CA TRP A 165 5.89 11.67 -3.00
C TRP A 165 7.26 11.58 -2.32
N LEU A 166 7.73 10.39 -1.95
CA LEU A 166 9.09 10.16 -1.47
C LEU A 166 10.17 10.69 -2.42
N THR A 167 9.87 10.79 -3.71
CA THR A 167 10.77 11.43 -4.68
C THR A 167 10.64 12.95 -4.69
N LEU A 168 9.52 13.51 -4.20
CA LEU A 168 9.25 14.94 -4.14
C LEU A 168 10.15 15.63 -3.12
N LEU A 169 10.23 15.14 -1.88
CA LEU A 169 11.03 15.79 -0.83
C LEU A 169 12.50 15.94 -1.28
N PRO A 170 13.23 14.88 -1.66
CA PRO A 170 14.59 15.01 -2.18
C PRO A 170 14.71 15.94 -3.39
N SER A 171 13.68 15.98 -4.26
CA SER A 171 13.65 16.91 -5.41
C SER A 171 13.52 18.37 -4.96
N VAL A 172 12.62 18.65 -4.03
CA VAL A 172 12.42 19.98 -3.41
C VAL A 172 13.69 20.43 -2.70
N GLU A 173 14.37 19.55 -1.96
CA GLU A 173 15.63 19.88 -1.29
C GLU A 173 16.73 20.29 -2.25
N ARG A 174 16.86 19.59 -3.39
CA ARG A 174 17.86 19.95 -4.43
C ARG A 174 17.50 21.27 -5.13
N ILE A 175 16.22 21.53 -5.35
CA ILE A 175 15.72 22.81 -5.88
C ILE A 175 16.03 23.94 -4.89
N LEU A 176 15.78 23.75 -3.59
CA LEU A 176 16.05 24.74 -2.55
C LEU A 176 17.55 25.05 -2.43
N LYS A 177 18.41 24.02 -2.44
CA LYS A 177 19.88 24.20 -2.43
C LYS A 177 20.41 24.96 -3.65
N SER A 178 19.71 24.86 -4.78
CA SER A 178 20.08 25.50 -6.05
C SER A 178 19.19 26.71 -6.38
N PHE A 179 18.40 27.20 -5.43
CA PHE A 179 17.28 28.11 -5.73
C PHE A 179 17.75 29.42 -6.37
N ASP A 180 18.82 30.00 -5.84
CA ASP A 180 19.35 31.29 -6.31
C ASP A 180 19.99 31.15 -7.70
N ALA A 181 20.66 30.02 -7.98
CA ALA A 181 21.13 29.68 -9.32
C ALA A 181 19.97 29.48 -10.30
N LEU A 182 18.94 28.72 -9.92
CA LEU A 182 17.76 28.51 -10.76
C LEU A 182 17.05 29.82 -11.06
N LYS A 183 16.88 30.68 -10.05
CA LYS A 183 16.29 32.00 -10.22
C LYS A 183 17.11 32.86 -11.18
N ALA A 184 18.43 32.93 -11.02
CA ALA A 184 19.30 33.66 -11.93
C ALA A 184 19.26 33.09 -13.36
N PHE A 185 19.28 31.76 -13.49
CA PHE A 185 19.24 31.05 -14.76
C PHE A 185 18.00 31.40 -15.57
N PHE A 186 16.82 31.39 -14.93
CA PHE A 186 15.56 31.70 -15.60
C PHE A 186 15.21 33.19 -15.65
N SER A 187 16.01 34.05 -15.00
CA SER A 187 15.91 35.51 -15.10
C SER A 187 16.72 36.10 -16.26
N LYS A 188 17.77 35.40 -16.73
CA LYS A 188 18.57 35.85 -17.88
C LYS A 188 17.70 35.85 -19.14
N SER A 189 17.34 37.03 -19.62
CA SER A 189 16.62 37.31 -20.87
C SER A 189 17.48 37.07 -22.12
N GLY A 190 18.28 36.00 -22.14
CA GLY A 190 19.22 35.66 -23.21
C GLY A 190 18.97 34.25 -23.76
N GLN A 191 17.97 34.15 -24.64
CA GLN A 191 17.69 33.05 -25.57
C GLN A 191 17.71 31.60 -25.05
N PRO A 192 16.55 30.91 -25.05
CA PRO A 192 16.55 29.51 -25.41
C PRO A 192 16.72 29.39 -26.94
N ARG A 193 17.69 28.59 -27.42
CA ARG A 193 17.72 28.10 -28.83
C ARG A 193 16.45 27.35 -29.25
N CYS A 194 15.49 27.12 -28.33
CA CYS A 194 14.15 26.61 -28.59
C CYS A 194 13.22 26.97 -27.41
N SER A 195 12.29 27.91 -27.59
CA SER A 195 11.32 28.33 -26.56
C SER A 195 10.30 27.23 -26.26
N SER A 196 10.67 26.27 -25.43
CA SER A 196 9.75 25.22 -24.99
C SER A 196 8.74 25.77 -23.98
N MET A 197 7.50 25.28 -24.01
CA MET A 197 6.47 25.59 -23.01
C MET A 197 6.95 25.37 -21.56
N ARG A 198 7.81 24.36 -21.35
CA ARG A 198 8.48 24.08 -20.06
C ARG A 198 9.36 25.23 -19.58
N HIS A 199 10.12 25.87 -20.47
CA HIS A 199 10.92 27.04 -20.11
C HIS A 199 10.04 28.18 -19.59
N GLY A 200 8.91 28.45 -20.28
CA GLY A 200 7.96 29.48 -19.86
C GLY A 200 7.38 29.23 -18.47
N ARG A 201 6.99 27.97 -18.18
CA ARG A 201 6.51 27.58 -16.85
C ARG A 201 7.57 27.75 -15.77
N LEU A 202 8.81 27.31 -16.02
CA LEU A 202 9.92 27.46 -15.07
C LEU A 202 10.27 28.92 -14.83
N SER A 203 10.34 29.74 -15.88
CA SER A 203 10.59 31.18 -15.76
C SER A 203 9.50 31.89 -14.96
N SER A 204 8.23 31.58 -15.23
CA SER A 204 7.10 32.09 -14.43
C SER A 204 7.21 31.68 -12.96
N ALA A 205 7.51 30.39 -12.69
CA ALA A 205 7.62 29.87 -11.33
C ALA A 205 8.78 30.51 -10.54
N PHE A 206 9.97 30.65 -11.12
CA PHE A 206 11.11 31.25 -10.42
C PHE A 206 11.04 32.79 -10.31
N CYS A 207 10.15 33.43 -11.08
CA CYS A 207 9.77 34.83 -10.90
C CYS A 207 8.76 35.04 -9.75
N ASP A 208 7.99 34.00 -9.38
CA ASP A 208 7.06 34.07 -8.24
C ASP A 208 7.81 34.23 -6.92
N LYS A 209 7.66 35.39 -6.29
CA LYS A 209 8.26 35.71 -4.98
C LYS A 209 7.79 34.76 -3.86
N THR A 210 6.66 34.06 -4.05
CA THR A 210 6.10 33.14 -3.05
C THR A 210 6.67 31.73 -3.12
N LEU A 211 7.30 31.35 -4.24
CA LEU A 211 7.74 29.98 -4.48
C LEU A 211 8.73 29.50 -3.41
N ARG A 212 9.71 30.32 -3.03
CA ARG A 212 10.73 29.91 -2.05
C ARG A 212 10.09 29.54 -0.70
N ALA A 213 9.16 30.36 -0.21
CA ALA A 213 8.44 30.10 1.03
C ALA A 213 7.60 28.82 0.97
N LYS A 214 6.90 28.60 -0.16
CA LYS A 214 6.11 27.38 -0.41
C LYS A 214 7.00 26.13 -0.35
N LEU A 215 8.17 26.16 -0.99
CA LEU A 215 9.11 25.03 -1.01
C LEU A 215 9.70 24.74 0.38
N ILE A 216 10.08 25.78 1.14
CA ILE A 216 10.61 25.62 2.51
C ILE A 216 9.54 25.02 3.43
N PHE A 217 8.30 25.52 3.37
CA PHE A 217 7.19 24.96 4.13
C PHE A 217 6.95 23.49 3.81
N LEU A 218 6.92 23.13 2.52
CA LEU A 218 6.73 21.75 2.09
C LEU A 218 7.87 20.84 2.54
N GLN A 219 9.13 21.32 2.52
CA GLN A 219 10.26 20.59 3.07
C GLN A 219 10.04 20.30 4.57
N ASN A 220 9.67 21.33 5.35
CA ASN A 220 9.42 21.18 6.79
C ASN A 220 8.26 20.22 7.10
N ALA A 221 7.16 20.34 6.35
CA ALA A 221 5.99 19.49 6.52
C ALA A 221 6.29 18.04 6.14
N ALA A 222 7.01 17.81 5.03
CA ALA A 222 7.35 16.48 4.54
C ALA A 222 8.24 15.68 5.49
N GLN A 223 9.12 16.33 6.27
CA GLN A 223 9.97 15.66 7.27
C GLN A 223 9.16 14.84 8.30
N ILE A 224 7.94 15.28 8.62
CA ILE A 224 7.04 14.56 9.54
C ILE A 224 6.68 13.18 8.97
N PHE A 225 6.41 13.12 7.65
CA PHE A 225 5.99 11.90 6.95
C PHE A 225 7.20 11.03 6.58
N ASP A 226 8.35 11.66 6.30
CA ASP A 226 9.57 10.98 5.85
C ASP A 226 10.13 10.03 6.92
N ARG A 227 10.09 10.44 8.19
CA ARG A 227 10.47 9.58 9.32
C ARG A 227 9.69 8.27 9.31
N PHE A 228 8.36 8.33 9.20
CA PHE A 228 7.49 7.15 9.19
C PHE A 228 7.76 6.28 7.96
N GLN A 229 7.86 6.89 6.77
CA GLN A 229 8.11 6.14 5.54
C GLN A 229 9.45 5.43 5.57
N THR A 230 10.52 6.15 5.89
CA THR A 230 11.89 5.60 5.93
C THR A 230 11.99 4.44 6.91
N LEU A 231 11.35 4.55 8.08
CA LEU A 231 11.31 3.49 9.07
C LEU A 231 10.63 2.22 8.53
N PHE A 232 9.39 2.34 8.03
CA PHE A 232 8.59 1.19 7.58
C PHE A 232 8.88 0.73 6.14
N GLN A 233 9.81 1.39 5.44
CA GLN A 233 10.44 0.91 4.22
C GLN A 233 11.71 0.12 4.46
N SER A 234 12.19 0.02 5.70
CA SER A 234 13.32 -0.82 6.04
C SER A 234 13.02 -2.32 5.79
N LYS A 235 14.03 -3.17 5.97
CA LYS A 235 13.86 -4.64 5.87
C LYS A 235 13.52 -5.28 7.21
N ASP A 236 13.71 -4.55 8.30
CA ASP A 236 13.53 -5.08 9.65
C ASP A 236 12.04 -5.32 9.95
N PRO A 237 11.68 -6.35 10.74
CA PRO A 237 10.29 -6.59 11.11
C PRO A 237 9.86 -5.65 12.23
N LEU A 238 9.26 -4.52 11.85
CA LEU A 238 8.92 -3.42 12.77
C LEU A 238 7.47 -3.41 13.25
N LEU A 239 6.78 -4.55 13.22
CA LEU A 239 5.35 -4.62 13.60
C LEU A 239 5.10 -4.19 15.05
N HIS A 240 6.05 -4.47 15.94
CA HIS A 240 6.00 -4.17 17.37
C HIS A 240 5.91 -2.65 17.69
N VAL A 241 6.42 -1.79 16.81
CA VAL A 241 6.34 -0.32 16.94
C VAL A 241 5.34 0.33 15.98
N PHE A 242 4.75 -0.46 15.06
CA PHE A 242 3.93 0.08 13.97
C PHE A 242 2.72 0.87 14.46
N TYR A 243 2.00 0.35 15.46
CA TYR A 243 0.85 1.05 16.06
C TYR A 243 1.25 2.39 16.68
N ASP A 244 2.34 2.40 17.45
CA ASP A 244 2.80 3.60 18.17
C ASP A 244 3.31 4.67 17.20
N GLU A 245 4.09 4.29 16.19
CA GLU A 245 4.60 5.25 15.20
C GLU A 245 3.47 5.84 14.32
N MET A 246 2.37 5.10 14.10
CA MET A 246 1.18 5.70 13.46
C MET A 246 0.56 6.79 14.35
N LEU A 247 0.44 6.54 15.66
CA LEU A 247 -0.06 7.55 16.59
C LEU A 247 0.87 8.76 16.68
N VAL A 248 2.18 8.53 16.72
CA VAL A 248 3.20 9.59 16.69
C VAL A 248 3.03 10.45 15.45
N LEU A 249 2.95 9.83 14.26
CA LEU A 249 2.76 10.54 13.00
C LEU A 249 1.50 11.43 13.03
N VAL A 250 0.34 10.86 13.40
CA VAL A 250 -0.91 11.62 13.45
C VAL A 250 -0.82 12.76 14.45
N LYS A 251 -0.34 12.50 15.67
CA LYS A 251 -0.21 13.54 16.71
C LYS A 251 0.79 14.64 16.34
N GLN A 252 1.86 14.32 15.61
CA GLN A 252 2.80 15.32 15.10
C GLN A 252 2.14 16.25 14.07
N VAL A 253 1.34 15.69 13.14
CA VAL A 253 0.58 16.50 12.16
C VAL A 253 -0.45 17.37 12.88
N LEU A 254 -1.24 16.81 13.82
CA LEU A 254 -2.21 17.56 14.62
C LEU A 254 -1.54 18.69 15.39
N GLY A 255 -0.38 18.43 15.99
CA GLY A 255 0.41 19.42 16.73
C GLY A 255 0.88 20.60 15.89
N ARG A 256 0.85 20.53 14.55
CA ARG A 256 1.14 21.68 13.70
C ARG A 256 0.02 22.72 13.66
N PHE A 257 -1.23 22.37 13.97
CA PHE A 257 -2.35 23.31 13.84
C PHE A 257 -3.42 23.26 14.93
N LEU A 258 -3.47 22.20 15.76
CA LEU A 258 -4.37 22.07 16.91
C LEU A 258 -3.67 22.36 18.24
N ARG A 259 -4.43 22.82 19.23
CA ARG A 259 -3.95 22.94 20.62
C ARG A 259 -3.68 21.56 21.21
N GLN A 260 -2.61 21.42 21.99
CA GLN A 260 -2.14 20.12 22.47
C GLN A 260 -3.17 19.40 23.35
N GLU A 261 -3.94 20.16 24.14
CA GLU A 261 -5.02 19.67 25.00
C GLU A 261 -6.12 18.89 24.26
N SER A 262 -6.34 19.13 22.95
CA SER A 262 -7.40 18.46 22.21
C SER A 262 -7.04 17.04 21.74
N PHE A 263 -5.75 16.65 21.74
CA PHE A 263 -5.32 15.36 21.19
C PHE A 263 -4.19 14.65 21.94
N ALA A 264 -3.54 15.28 22.93
CA ALA A 264 -2.38 14.67 23.59
C ALA A 264 -2.72 13.32 24.28
N GLY A 265 -3.81 13.31 25.05
CA GLY A 265 -4.27 12.14 25.82
C GLY A 265 -5.15 11.16 25.04
N THR A 266 -5.46 11.43 23.77
CA THR A 266 -6.39 10.58 23.01
C THR A 266 -5.74 9.26 22.58
N THR A 267 -6.52 8.19 22.67
CA THR A 267 -6.22 6.87 22.11
C THR A 267 -6.43 6.85 20.59
N GLY A 268 -5.96 5.82 19.91
CA GLY A 268 -6.18 5.68 18.47
C GLY A 268 -7.65 5.62 18.06
N SER A 269 -8.51 4.98 18.86
CA SER A 269 -9.97 4.99 18.64
C SER A 269 -10.57 6.38 18.85
N GLN A 270 -10.18 7.10 19.89
CA GLN A 270 -10.66 8.48 20.11
C GLN A 270 -10.20 9.44 19.02
N LEU A 271 -9.00 9.23 18.46
CA LEU A 271 -8.54 10.03 17.32
C LEU A 271 -9.41 9.86 16.08
N LYS A 272 -10.08 8.71 15.89
CA LYS A 272 -11.02 8.50 14.77
C LYS A 272 -12.23 9.42 14.81
N GLU A 273 -12.60 9.86 16.00
CA GLU A 273 -13.76 10.69 16.28
C GLU A 273 -13.40 12.18 16.41
N LEU A 274 -12.11 12.51 16.35
CA LEU A 274 -11.63 13.89 16.49
C LEU A 274 -12.03 14.73 15.27
N ASP A 275 -12.84 15.76 15.50
CA ASP A 275 -13.10 16.79 14.49
C ASP A 275 -11.92 17.76 14.39
N VAL A 276 -11.12 17.58 13.34
CA VAL A 276 -9.97 18.42 13.03
C VAL A 276 -10.36 19.76 12.36
N GLU A 277 -11.60 19.89 11.89
CA GLU A 277 -12.11 21.10 11.24
C GLU A 277 -12.76 22.06 12.23
N SER A 278 -13.01 21.62 13.48
CA SER A 278 -13.50 22.50 14.54
C SER A 278 -12.48 23.59 14.89
N SER A 279 -12.84 24.83 14.54
CA SER A 279 -12.01 26.01 14.78
C SER A 279 -11.78 26.31 16.26
N GLU A 280 -12.63 25.77 17.14
CA GLU A 280 -12.48 25.90 18.59
C GLU A 280 -11.16 25.32 19.07
N ASN A 281 -10.66 24.26 18.45
CA ASN A 281 -9.46 23.54 18.84
C ASN A 281 -8.18 24.03 18.14
N TRP A 282 -8.30 24.98 17.21
CA TRP A 282 -7.17 25.45 16.41
C TRP A 282 -6.21 26.32 17.22
N LYS A 283 -4.92 26.23 16.88
CA LYS A 283 -3.94 27.25 17.23
C LYS A 283 -4.25 28.53 16.47
N ALA A 284 -3.96 29.68 17.09
CA ALA A 284 -4.10 30.99 16.45
C ALA A 284 -3.35 31.06 15.10
N LYS A 285 -2.12 30.51 15.07
CA LYS A 285 -1.33 30.30 13.85
C LYS A 285 -0.87 28.84 13.79
N PRO A 286 -0.93 28.19 12.61
CA PRO A 286 -0.28 26.89 12.45
C PRO A 286 1.24 27.08 12.44
N GLU A 287 1.95 26.03 12.85
CA GLU A 287 3.40 25.92 12.79
C GLU A 287 3.84 25.67 11.33
N ILE A 288 4.63 26.57 10.77
CA ILE A 288 5.10 26.53 9.38
C ILE A 288 6.62 26.48 9.23
N GLY A 289 7.37 26.49 10.34
CA GLY A 289 8.83 26.59 10.35
C GLY A 289 9.34 28.03 10.39
N LEU A 290 10.36 28.27 11.21
CA LEU A 290 10.99 29.59 11.36
C LEU A 290 11.64 30.08 10.05
N ASP A 291 12.22 29.17 9.29
CA ASP A 291 12.79 29.39 7.96
C ASP A 291 11.73 29.86 6.95
N THR A 292 10.54 29.26 6.97
CA THR A 292 9.41 29.73 6.17
C THR A 292 9.02 31.16 6.56
N GLU A 293 8.89 31.43 7.87
CA GLU A 293 8.56 32.78 8.37
C GLU A 293 9.62 33.83 7.97
N GLN A 294 10.90 33.47 8.04
CA GLN A 294 12.01 34.30 7.58
C GLN A 294 11.91 34.59 6.09
N SER A 295 11.57 33.60 5.26
CA SER A 295 11.39 33.80 3.81
C SER A 295 10.20 34.71 3.47
N MET A 296 9.22 34.79 4.37
CA MET A 296 8.03 35.64 4.26
C MET A 296 8.21 36.99 4.94
N LYS A 297 9.38 37.32 5.52
CA LYS A 297 9.59 38.51 6.36
C LYS A 297 9.11 39.81 5.70
N LEU A 298 9.43 39.99 4.42
CA LEU A 298 9.11 41.16 3.61
C LEU A 298 7.68 41.18 3.03
N TRP A 299 6.88 40.14 3.28
CA TRP A 299 5.52 40.07 2.76
C TRP A 299 4.57 40.96 3.57
N ASN A 300 3.53 41.46 2.92
CA ASN A 300 2.50 42.23 3.60
C ASN A 300 1.63 41.33 4.49
N PRO A 301 0.87 41.90 5.46
CA PRO A 301 0.04 41.11 6.38
C PRO A 301 -1.00 40.21 5.68
N THR A 302 -1.56 40.66 4.56
CA THR A 302 -2.57 39.91 3.79
C THR A 302 -1.98 38.66 3.14
N GLU A 303 -0.80 38.79 2.53
CA GLU A 303 -0.05 37.67 1.94
C GLU A 303 0.33 36.63 3.00
N LYS A 304 0.84 37.10 4.16
CA LYS A 304 1.15 36.22 5.29
C LYS A 304 -0.09 35.47 5.77
N LYS A 305 -1.21 36.18 5.96
CA LYS A 305 -2.49 35.59 6.39
C LYS A 305 -2.98 34.53 5.40
N ALA A 306 -2.94 34.82 4.10
CA ALA A 306 -3.33 33.88 3.05
C ALA A 306 -2.48 32.60 3.08
N PHE A 307 -1.17 32.74 3.31
CA PHE A 307 -0.26 31.59 3.44
C PHE A 307 -0.60 30.73 4.67
N TYR A 308 -0.78 31.33 5.85
CA TYR A 308 -1.17 30.57 7.06
C TYR A 308 -2.52 29.85 6.90
N ILE A 309 -3.48 30.44 6.17
CA ILE A 309 -4.76 29.77 5.86
C ILE A 309 -4.52 28.52 5.02
N LYS A 310 -3.73 28.63 3.94
CA LYS A 310 -3.39 27.48 3.08
C LYS A 310 -2.57 26.42 3.83
N ALA A 311 -1.61 26.84 4.65
CA ALA A 311 -0.81 25.92 5.47
C ALA A 311 -1.68 25.17 6.49
N ARG A 312 -2.69 25.81 7.08
CA ARG A 312 -3.67 25.12 7.93
C ARG A 312 -4.50 24.13 7.12
N ALA A 313 -4.99 24.52 5.95
CA ALA A 313 -5.75 23.63 5.07
C ALA A 313 -4.95 22.38 4.65
N PHE A 314 -3.65 22.54 4.39
CA PHE A 314 -2.71 21.43 4.16
C PHE A 314 -2.74 20.42 5.32
N TYR A 315 -2.52 20.89 6.55
CA TYR A 315 -2.45 20.00 7.71
C TYR A 315 -3.80 19.36 8.06
N ILE A 316 -4.91 20.11 7.90
CA ILE A 316 -6.27 19.57 8.08
C ILE A 316 -6.51 18.42 7.10
N ALA A 317 -6.21 18.61 5.82
CA ALA A 317 -6.40 17.57 4.81
C ALA A 317 -5.53 16.33 5.08
N CYS A 318 -4.27 16.53 5.45
CA CYS A 318 -3.39 15.44 5.88
C CYS A 318 -3.97 14.69 7.09
N ALA A 319 -4.33 15.41 8.16
CA ALA A 319 -4.83 14.83 9.40
C ALA A 319 -6.13 14.05 9.18
N LYS A 320 -7.09 14.64 8.45
CA LYS A 320 -8.36 14.00 8.09
C LYS A 320 -8.11 12.70 7.33
N TYR A 321 -7.23 12.72 6.33
CA TYR A 321 -6.90 11.51 5.58
C TYR A 321 -6.24 10.44 6.46
N LEU A 322 -5.23 10.80 7.26
CA LEU A 322 -4.54 9.86 8.14
C LEU A 322 -5.49 9.24 9.15
N ILE A 323 -6.28 10.05 9.85
CA ILE A 323 -7.26 9.61 10.86
C ILE A 323 -8.26 8.67 10.21
N THR A 324 -8.84 9.02 9.06
CA THR A 324 -9.83 8.17 8.40
C THR A 324 -9.23 6.86 7.90
N ARG A 325 -8.02 6.87 7.36
CA ARG A 325 -7.50 5.74 6.55
C ARG A 325 -6.55 4.82 7.32
N LEU A 326 -5.79 5.31 8.29
CA LEU A 326 -4.93 4.47 9.12
C LEU A 326 -5.77 3.61 10.09
N PRO A 327 -5.35 2.37 10.39
CA PRO A 327 -6.08 1.46 11.29
C PRO A 327 -5.82 1.78 12.77
N LEU A 328 -6.10 3.02 13.20
CA LEU A 328 -5.81 3.52 14.56
C LEU A 328 -6.64 2.83 15.66
N ASP A 329 -7.76 2.21 15.28
CA ASP A 329 -8.68 1.45 16.11
C ASP A 329 -8.44 -0.07 16.05
N ASN A 330 -7.42 -0.52 15.32
CA ASN A 330 -7.10 -1.95 15.21
C ASN A 330 -6.47 -2.48 16.51
N LYS A 331 -7.30 -3.21 17.27
CA LYS A 331 -6.92 -3.83 18.54
C LYS A 331 -5.80 -4.87 18.41
N LEU A 332 -5.73 -5.61 17.30
CA LEU A 332 -4.68 -6.59 17.08
C LEU A 332 -3.31 -5.88 16.97
N LEU A 333 -3.21 -4.81 16.18
CA LEU A 333 -2.00 -4.00 16.08
C LEU A 333 -1.60 -3.40 17.45
N PHE A 334 -2.57 -2.93 18.24
CA PHE A 334 -2.32 -2.46 19.59
C PHE A 334 -1.73 -3.59 20.48
N HIS A 335 -2.32 -4.78 20.45
CA HIS A 335 -1.86 -5.88 21.30
C HIS A 335 -0.53 -6.47 20.82
N LEU A 336 -0.20 -6.43 19.53
CA LEU A 336 1.08 -6.90 18.98
C LEU A 336 2.32 -6.13 19.50
N ARG A 337 2.12 -5.02 20.21
CA ARG A 337 3.18 -4.28 20.92
C ARG A 337 3.92 -5.14 21.96
N PHE A 338 3.32 -6.24 22.44
CA PHE A 338 4.00 -7.18 23.35
C PHE A 338 5.29 -7.78 22.75
N LEU A 339 5.42 -7.75 21.42
CA LEU A 339 6.63 -8.20 20.74
C LEU A 339 7.84 -7.30 21.01
N ASN A 340 7.63 -6.07 21.48
CA ASN A 340 8.72 -5.15 21.79
C ASN A 340 9.54 -5.70 22.98
N PRO A 341 10.87 -5.87 22.84
CA PRO A 341 11.73 -6.29 23.95
C PRO A 341 11.68 -5.35 25.16
N ASP A 342 11.49 -4.04 24.93
CA ASP A 342 11.40 -3.04 25.99
C ASP A 342 10.00 -3.04 26.62
N THR A 343 9.79 -4.00 27.51
CA THR A 343 8.50 -4.25 28.19
C THR A 343 8.40 -3.61 29.58
N LYS A 344 9.38 -2.79 29.98
CA LYS A 344 9.48 -2.26 31.34
C LYS A 344 8.19 -1.55 31.78
N GLY A 345 7.47 -2.18 32.72
CA GLY A 345 6.32 -1.61 33.41
C GLY A 345 4.92 -1.99 32.91
N ASN A 346 4.77 -2.76 31.83
CA ASN A 346 3.46 -3.14 31.30
C ASN A 346 3.19 -4.66 31.41
N SER A 347 2.09 -5.04 32.06
CA SER A 347 1.60 -6.43 32.02
C SER A 347 0.99 -6.71 30.65
N PHE A 348 1.79 -7.29 29.75
CA PHE A 348 1.33 -7.69 28.41
C PHE A 348 0.56 -9.00 28.39
N THR A 349 0.27 -9.62 29.53
CA THR A 349 -0.46 -10.89 29.61
C THR A 349 -1.82 -10.82 28.91
N SER A 350 -2.54 -9.70 29.06
CA SER A 350 -3.80 -9.47 28.35
C SER A 350 -3.62 -9.38 26.82
N SER A 351 -2.52 -8.76 26.38
CA SER A 351 -2.16 -8.64 24.97
C SER A 351 -1.77 -9.98 24.36
N LEU A 352 -0.96 -10.77 25.06
CA LEU A 352 -0.60 -12.12 24.64
C LEU A 352 -1.85 -13.00 24.46
N ARG A 353 -2.76 -12.99 25.44
CA ARG A 353 -4.04 -13.72 25.36
C ARG A 353 -4.91 -13.23 24.21
N TYR A 354 -4.95 -11.91 23.96
CA TYR A 354 -5.70 -11.35 22.83
C TYR A 354 -5.15 -11.87 21.49
N VAL A 355 -3.83 -11.83 21.29
CA VAL A 355 -3.20 -12.29 20.05
C VAL A 355 -3.35 -13.79 19.86
N ALA A 356 -3.23 -14.59 20.94
CA ALA A 356 -3.49 -16.03 20.89
C ALA A 356 -4.94 -16.34 20.48
N ASN A 357 -5.92 -15.61 21.04
CA ASN A 357 -7.32 -15.77 20.69
C ASN A 357 -7.63 -15.33 19.25
N ALA A 358 -6.89 -14.35 18.72
CA ALA A 358 -7.00 -13.94 17.33
C ALA A 358 -6.37 -14.95 16.35
N LEU A 359 -5.54 -15.87 16.84
CA LEU A 359 -4.81 -16.87 16.06
C LEU A 359 -5.03 -18.31 16.59
N PRO A 360 -6.28 -18.81 16.62
CA PRO A 360 -6.61 -20.12 17.17
C PRO A 360 -5.95 -21.29 16.41
N GLN A 361 -5.62 -21.09 15.13
CA GLN A 361 -4.85 -22.04 14.31
C GLN A 361 -3.38 -22.14 14.75
N VAL A 362 -2.86 -21.12 15.44
CA VAL A 362 -1.50 -21.10 15.99
C VAL A 362 -1.52 -21.64 17.41
N ILE A 363 -2.33 -21.06 18.29
CA ILE A 363 -2.50 -21.47 19.69
C ILE A 363 -3.97 -21.85 19.92
N PRO A 364 -4.29 -23.15 20.05
CA PRO A 364 -5.64 -23.59 20.35
C PRO A 364 -6.14 -22.98 21.67
N PRO A 365 -7.46 -22.72 21.83
CA PRO A 365 -8.01 -22.13 23.05
C PRO A 365 -7.62 -22.86 24.35
N CYS A 366 -7.48 -24.19 24.31
CA CYS A 366 -7.08 -25.00 25.47
C CYS A 366 -5.61 -24.77 25.89
N ASP A 367 -4.75 -24.27 25.01
CA ASP A 367 -3.33 -24.01 25.28
C ASP A 367 -3.06 -22.58 25.79
N VAL A 368 -4.06 -21.70 25.80
CA VAL A 368 -3.88 -20.27 26.15
C VAL A 368 -3.45 -20.07 27.61
N SER A 369 -3.95 -20.90 28.53
CA SER A 369 -3.52 -20.86 29.94
C SER A 369 -2.06 -21.25 30.07
N SER A 370 -1.64 -22.36 29.46
CA SER A 370 -0.22 -22.79 29.48
C SER A 370 0.69 -21.80 28.77
N LEU A 371 0.23 -21.13 27.71
CA LEU A 371 0.97 -20.01 27.08
C LEU A 371 1.17 -18.85 28.07
N THR A 372 0.18 -18.57 28.89
CA THR A 372 0.26 -17.52 29.92
C THR A 372 1.25 -17.91 31.02
N ASP A 373 1.29 -19.18 31.42
CA ASP A 373 2.26 -19.69 32.39
C ASP A 373 3.70 -19.63 31.85
N GLU A 374 3.89 -20.00 30.57
CA GLU A 374 5.16 -19.81 29.87
C GLU A 374 5.59 -18.33 29.89
N TRP A 375 4.65 -17.41 29.62
CA TRP A 375 4.94 -15.97 29.58
C TRP A 375 5.37 -15.44 30.93
N ASN A 376 4.62 -15.75 31.99
CA ASN A 376 4.98 -15.30 33.34
C ASN A 376 6.36 -15.82 33.75
N SER A 377 6.67 -17.07 33.41
CA SER A 377 7.97 -17.67 33.67
C SER A 377 9.10 -16.98 32.89
N LEU A 378 8.87 -16.65 31.61
CA LEU A 378 9.82 -15.91 30.78
C LEU A 378 10.10 -14.52 31.36
N MET A 379 9.07 -13.79 31.79
CA MET A 379 9.23 -12.44 32.35
C MET A 379 10.06 -12.43 33.64
N CYS A 380 9.97 -13.49 34.45
CA CYS A 380 10.79 -13.64 35.66
C CYS A 380 12.27 -13.93 35.33
N GLU A 381 12.55 -14.68 34.26
CA GLU A 381 13.92 -15.06 33.89
C GLU A 381 14.64 -13.98 33.07
N THR A 382 13.90 -13.15 32.36
CA THR A 382 14.43 -12.14 31.44
C THR A 382 14.44 -10.73 32.02
N SER A 383 14.13 -10.56 33.31
CA SER A 383 14.06 -9.23 33.95
C SER A 383 15.37 -8.44 33.84
N ASP A 384 16.50 -9.14 33.88
CA ASP A 384 17.84 -8.55 33.86
C ASP A 384 18.54 -8.71 32.49
N TRP A 385 17.83 -9.18 31.46
CA TRP A 385 18.42 -9.36 30.13
C TRP A 385 18.81 -8.02 29.50
N GLU A 386 19.98 -8.00 28.86
CA GLU A 386 20.32 -6.93 27.94
C GLU A 386 19.40 -7.00 26.70
N LEU A 387 18.64 -5.93 26.48
CA LEU A 387 17.70 -5.87 25.38
C LEU A 387 18.45 -5.64 24.07
N SER A 388 18.28 -6.56 23.12
CA SER A 388 18.68 -6.31 21.74
C SER A 388 17.75 -5.27 21.10
N PRO A 389 18.28 -4.24 20.41
CA PRO A 389 17.45 -3.30 19.66
C PRO A 389 16.75 -3.97 18.46
N ASN A 390 17.27 -5.11 17.99
CA ASN A 390 16.63 -5.93 16.97
C ASN A 390 15.67 -6.94 17.63
N VAL A 391 14.38 -6.80 17.32
CA VAL A 391 13.31 -7.65 17.85
C VAL A 391 13.50 -9.13 17.51
N VAL A 392 13.99 -9.45 16.31
CA VAL A 392 14.22 -10.85 15.89
C VAL A 392 15.33 -11.48 16.70
N THR A 393 16.44 -10.77 16.88
CA THR A 393 17.58 -11.26 17.66
C THR A 393 17.19 -11.49 19.13
N HIS A 394 16.39 -10.59 19.70
CA HIS A 394 15.86 -10.77 21.06
C HIS A 394 15.03 -12.06 21.16
N TRP A 395 14.03 -12.22 20.29
CA TRP A 395 13.17 -13.41 20.31
C TRP A 395 13.92 -14.70 19.94
N SER A 396 14.94 -14.64 19.09
CA SER A 396 15.79 -15.79 18.77
C SER A 396 16.50 -16.33 20.01
N SER A 397 16.94 -15.42 20.90
CA SER A 397 17.53 -15.80 22.18
C SER A 397 16.53 -16.54 23.08
N VAL A 398 15.27 -16.10 23.09
CA VAL A 398 14.17 -16.80 23.80
C VAL A 398 13.90 -18.17 23.19
N PHE A 399 13.90 -18.28 21.85
CA PHE A 399 13.64 -19.56 21.16
C PHE A 399 14.74 -20.59 21.40
N ALA A 400 15.96 -20.14 21.66
CA ALA A 400 17.11 -21.00 21.94
C ALA A 400 17.11 -21.58 23.37
N LEU A 401 16.27 -21.07 24.27
CA LEU A 401 16.20 -21.57 25.64
C LEU A 401 15.68 -23.01 25.68
N GLN A 402 16.39 -23.85 26.44
CA GLN A 402 16.08 -25.26 26.61
C GLN A 402 15.89 -25.62 28.09
N THR A 403 15.07 -26.64 28.34
CA THR A 403 15.00 -27.30 29.64
C THR A 403 16.26 -28.15 29.86
N PRO A 404 16.56 -28.58 31.09
CA PRO A 404 17.65 -29.52 31.36
C PRO A 404 17.56 -30.83 30.57
N ALA A 405 16.36 -31.20 30.10
CA ALA A 405 16.12 -32.36 29.25
C ALA A 405 16.38 -32.11 27.75
N GLY A 406 16.90 -30.93 27.37
CA GLY A 406 17.19 -30.55 25.98
C GLY A 406 15.95 -30.21 25.14
N GLN A 407 14.78 -30.04 25.76
CA GLN A 407 13.55 -29.66 25.07
C GLN A 407 13.40 -28.14 25.03
N ALA A 408 12.69 -27.59 24.04
CA ALA A 408 12.39 -26.16 23.99
C ALA A 408 11.65 -25.72 25.26
N LYS A 409 12.15 -24.66 25.92
CA LYS A 409 11.64 -24.21 27.22
C LYS A 409 10.27 -23.51 27.13
N TYR A 410 10.07 -22.73 26.06
CA TYR A 410 8.83 -21.97 25.82
C TYR A 410 8.24 -22.28 24.44
N PRO A 411 7.72 -23.51 24.22
CA PRO A 411 7.27 -23.95 22.91
C PRO A 411 6.06 -23.16 22.38
N ARG A 412 5.11 -22.75 23.24
CA ARG A 412 3.92 -22.01 22.81
C ARG A 412 4.25 -20.55 22.51
N ILE A 413 5.08 -19.89 23.33
CA ILE A 413 5.59 -18.54 23.02
C ILE A 413 6.33 -18.58 21.69
N THR A 414 7.24 -19.54 21.51
CA THR A 414 8.01 -19.69 20.27
C THR A 414 7.09 -19.81 19.06
N LYS A 415 6.03 -20.62 19.15
CA LYS A 415 5.07 -20.80 18.07
C LYS A 415 4.29 -19.52 17.77
N LEU A 416 3.76 -18.85 18.80
CA LEU A 416 2.97 -17.63 18.65
C LEU A 416 3.80 -16.47 18.11
N VAL A 417 4.99 -16.23 18.65
CA VAL A 417 5.86 -15.13 18.24
C VAL A 417 6.35 -15.32 16.81
N LYS A 418 6.74 -16.54 16.40
CA LYS A 418 7.11 -16.81 15.00
C LYS A 418 5.96 -16.52 14.03
N ALA A 419 4.72 -16.85 14.39
CA ALA A 419 3.54 -16.50 13.60
C ALA A 419 3.31 -14.98 13.58
N ALA A 420 3.42 -14.31 14.72
CA ALA A 420 3.23 -12.86 14.83
C ALA A 420 4.31 -12.07 14.06
N LEU A 421 5.57 -12.49 14.08
CA LEU A 421 6.67 -11.89 13.30
C LEU A 421 6.51 -12.07 11.78
N SER A 422 5.70 -13.05 11.35
CA SER A 422 5.36 -13.23 9.93
C SER A 422 4.37 -12.19 9.41
N LEU A 423 3.70 -11.44 10.29
CA LEU A 423 2.78 -10.38 9.90
C LEU A 423 3.56 -9.15 9.39
N PRO A 424 3.15 -8.54 8.25
CA PRO A 424 3.84 -7.40 7.66
C PRO A 424 3.41 -6.06 8.31
N HIS A 425 4.23 -5.03 8.12
CA HIS A 425 3.95 -3.65 8.52
C HIS A 425 3.85 -2.69 7.32
N GLY A 426 3.96 -3.19 6.10
CA GLY A 426 3.93 -2.42 4.86
C GLY A 426 4.20 -3.29 3.63
N ASN A 427 3.96 -2.73 2.45
CA ASN A 427 4.16 -3.41 1.15
C ASN A 427 5.55 -3.18 0.53
N ALA A 428 6.51 -2.61 1.29
CA ALA A 428 7.85 -2.31 0.78
C ALA A 428 8.59 -3.54 0.23
N ASP A 429 8.30 -4.74 0.75
CA ASP A 429 8.85 -5.99 0.21
C ASP A 429 8.38 -6.29 -1.22
N CYS A 430 7.13 -5.99 -1.56
CA CYS A 430 6.61 -6.11 -2.91
C CYS A 430 7.28 -5.11 -3.87
N GLU A 431 7.44 -3.85 -3.46
CA GLU A 431 8.12 -2.83 -4.25
C GLU A 431 9.60 -3.18 -4.54
N ARG A 432 10.29 -3.76 -3.54
CA ARG A 432 11.64 -4.33 -3.72
C ARG A 432 11.62 -5.48 -4.72
N GLY A 433 10.61 -6.36 -4.63
CA GLY A 433 10.40 -7.45 -5.58
C GLY A 433 10.33 -6.99 -7.03
N PHE A 434 9.53 -5.97 -7.32
CA PHE A 434 9.45 -5.38 -8.66
C PHE A 434 10.77 -4.77 -9.13
N SER A 435 11.51 -4.13 -8.21
CA SER A 435 12.83 -3.58 -8.54
C SER A 435 13.84 -4.69 -8.91
N GLU A 436 13.81 -5.81 -8.20
CA GLU A 436 14.61 -6.99 -8.54
C GLU A 436 14.19 -7.60 -9.89
N ASN A 437 12.89 -7.64 -10.20
CA ASN A 437 12.40 -8.13 -11.49
C ASN A 437 12.87 -7.23 -12.64
N LYS A 438 12.79 -5.90 -12.47
CA LYS A 438 13.29 -4.93 -13.45
C LYS A 438 14.78 -5.07 -13.69
N GLN A 439 15.57 -5.34 -12.64
CA GLN A 439 16.99 -5.62 -12.78
C GLN A 439 17.26 -6.92 -13.53
N ALA A 440 16.49 -7.98 -13.27
CA ALA A 440 16.60 -9.25 -14.00
C ALA A 440 16.25 -9.12 -15.49
N LEU A 441 15.36 -8.19 -15.84
CA LEU A 441 14.94 -7.87 -17.21
C LEU A 441 15.87 -6.88 -17.93
N HIS A 442 16.86 -6.30 -17.24
CA HIS A 442 17.77 -5.33 -17.86
C HIS A 442 18.54 -5.97 -19.02
N HIS A 443 18.36 -5.45 -20.25
CA HIS A 443 18.82 -6.05 -21.51
C HIS A 443 18.28 -7.46 -21.83
N ARG A 444 17.21 -7.90 -21.15
CA ARG A 444 16.62 -9.24 -21.28
C ARG A 444 15.09 -9.15 -21.38
N SER A 445 14.59 -8.19 -22.15
CA SER A 445 13.15 -7.90 -22.28
C SER A 445 12.32 -9.06 -22.85
N THR A 446 12.95 -10.06 -23.46
CA THR A 446 12.30 -11.26 -24.02
C THR A 446 12.05 -12.37 -22.99
N LEU A 447 12.54 -12.23 -21.74
CA LEU A 447 12.30 -13.22 -20.70
C LEU A 447 10.80 -13.30 -20.36
N SER A 448 10.27 -14.52 -20.37
CA SER A 448 8.89 -14.76 -19.94
C SER A 448 8.73 -14.60 -18.43
N ILE A 449 7.52 -14.29 -17.98
CA ILE A 449 7.19 -14.17 -16.54
C ILE A 449 7.52 -15.44 -15.75
N THR A 450 7.41 -16.61 -16.38
CA THR A 450 7.83 -17.88 -15.80
C THR A 450 9.35 -17.92 -15.57
N SER A 451 10.13 -17.39 -16.50
CA SER A 451 11.60 -17.32 -16.36
C SER A 451 12.00 -16.36 -15.24
N ILE A 452 11.31 -15.22 -15.12
CA ILE A 452 11.49 -14.28 -14.00
C ILE A 452 11.20 -14.99 -12.68
N SER A 453 10.07 -15.70 -12.58
CA SER A 453 9.69 -16.45 -11.38
C SER A 453 10.73 -17.50 -11.02
N SER A 454 11.18 -18.33 -11.98
CA SER A 454 12.21 -19.34 -11.74
C SER A 454 13.55 -18.74 -11.30
N LEU A 455 13.98 -17.61 -11.90
CA LEU A 455 15.20 -16.92 -11.50
C LEU A 455 15.09 -16.36 -10.06
N ARG A 456 13.94 -15.79 -9.70
CA ARG A 456 13.66 -15.25 -8.37
C ARG A 456 13.67 -16.36 -7.31
N GLN A 457 12.99 -17.48 -7.57
CA GLN A 457 12.98 -18.65 -6.70
C GLN A 457 14.39 -19.25 -6.53
N THR A 458 15.15 -19.40 -7.63
CA THR A 458 16.52 -19.91 -7.58
C THR A 458 17.43 -19.00 -6.76
N LYS A 459 17.36 -17.67 -6.99
CA LYS A 459 18.13 -16.69 -6.23
C LYS A 459 17.76 -16.69 -4.75
N ALA A 460 16.48 -16.84 -4.41
CA ALA A 460 16.00 -16.95 -3.03
C ALA A 460 16.54 -18.22 -2.35
N PHE A 461 16.43 -19.37 -3.02
CA PHE A 461 16.98 -20.62 -2.53
C PHE A 461 18.49 -20.54 -2.31
N MET A 462 19.24 -19.95 -3.24
CA MET A 462 20.68 -19.74 -3.13
C MET A 462 21.08 -18.86 -1.95
N LYS A 463 20.27 -17.86 -1.58
CA LYS A 463 20.54 -17.01 -0.40
C LYS A 463 20.58 -17.82 0.90
N ARG A 464 19.84 -18.94 0.99
CA ARG A 464 19.87 -19.84 2.16
C ARG A 464 21.25 -20.47 2.39
N TYR A 465 22.06 -20.53 1.34
CA TYR A 465 23.42 -21.06 1.34
C TYR A 465 24.46 -19.95 1.18
N SER A 466 24.13 -18.71 1.56
CA SER A 466 25.01 -17.53 1.40
C SER A 466 25.45 -17.27 -0.04
N GLY A 467 24.67 -17.74 -1.02
CA GLY A 467 25.01 -17.64 -2.44
C GLY A 467 26.03 -18.67 -2.93
N ASP A 468 26.48 -19.58 -2.07
CA ASP A 468 27.47 -20.60 -2.39
C ASP A 468 26.79 -21.88 -2.89
N ALA A 469 26.91 -22.12 -4.19
CA ALA A 469 26.34 -23.31 -4.84
C ALA A 469 26.94 -24.62 -4.34
N THR A 470 28.16 -24.61 -3.81
CA THR A 470 28.82 -25.82 -3.32
C THR A 470 28.21 -26.37 -2.03
N LYS A 471 27.50 -25.52 -1.28
CA LYS A 471 26.81 -25.88 -0.04
C LYS A 471 25.41 -26.45 -0.26
N VAL A 472 24.91 -26.40 -1.50
CA VAL A 472 23.59 -26.93 -1.83
C VAL A 472 23.66 -28.45 -1.86
N SER A 473 22.93 -29.10 -0.97
CA SER A 473 22.79 -30.56 -1.00
C SER A 473 21.94 -30.99 -2.20
N LEU A 474 22.54 -31.77 -3.10
CA LEU A 474 21.85 -32.34 -4.26
C LEU A 474 20.97 -33.52 -3.82
N THR A 475 19.77 -33.22 -3.32
CA THR A 475 18.81 -34.23 -2.91
C THR A 475 18.30 -35.03 -4.13
N ARG A 476 17.79 -36.25 -3.88
CA ARG A 476 17.17 -37.08 -4.93
C ARG A 476 16.02 -36.35 -5.64
N ASP A 477 15.29 -35.50 -4.92
CA ASP A 477 14.19 -34.72 -5.49
C ASP A 477 14.71 -33.64 -6.46
N ILE A 478 15.79 -32.95 -6.11
CA ILE A 478 16.43 -31.98 -7.02
C ILE A 478 16.91 -32.69 -8.29
N LEU A 479 17.62 -33.82 -8.15
CA LEU A 479 18.12 -34.60 -9.29
C LEU A 479 16.97 -35.06 -10.21
N ARG A 480 15.91 -35.61 -9.63
CA ARG A 480 14.71 -36.04 -10.37
C ARG A 480 14.01 -34.88 -11.08
N ASN A 481 13.95 -33.70 -10.46
CA ASN A 481 13.35 -32.51 -11.08
C ASN A 481 14.20 -31.99 -12.23
N VAL A 482 15.53 -32.05 -12.13
CA VAL A 482 16.45 -31.68 -13.21
C VAL A 482 16.27 -32.64 -14.40
N GLU A 483 16.22 -33.95 -14.16
CA GLU A 483 15.98 -34.97 -15.20
C GLU A 483 14.65 -34.75 -15.94
N LYS A 484 13.60 -34.32 -15.23
CA LYS A 484 12.27 -34.08 -15.80
C LYS A 484 12.12 -32.68 -16.43
N SER A 485 13.09 -31.79 -16.25
CA SER A 485 12.93 -30.37 -16.57
C SER A 485 12.60 -30.11 -18.05
N TYR A 486 13.21 -30.87 -18.96
CA TYR A 486 12.91 -30.79 -20.40
C TYR A 486 11.49 -31.26 -20.74
N LYS A 487 11.01 -32.32 -20.10
CA LYS A 487 9.63 -32.82 -20.29
C LYS A 487 8.62 -31.78 -19.83
N VAL A 488 8.80 -31.23 -18.63
CA VAL A 488 7.94 -30.16 -18.08
C VAL A 488 7.96 -28.93 -18.99
N TYR A 489 9.13 -28.56 -19.52
CA TYR A 489 9.24 -27.48 -20.49
C TYR A 489 8.40 -27.74 -21.75
N ARG A 490 8.49 -28.94 -22.33
CA ARG A 490 7.74 -29.36 -23.53
C ARG A 490 6.23 -29.32 -23.31
N GLU A 491 5.75 -29.94 -22.24
CA GLU A 491 4.33 -29.96 -21.86
C GLU A 491 3.77 -28.53 -21.75
N ARG A 492 4.52 -27.62 -21.13
CA ARG A 492 4.13 -26.21 -21.00
C ARG A 492 4.05 -25.48 -22.35
N ILE A 493 4.99 -25.75 -23.27
CA ILE A 493 4.96 -25.13 -24.61
C ILE A 493 3.76 -25.65 -25.40
N GLU A 494 3.47 -26.94 -25.31
CA GLU A 494 2.30 -27.56 -25.94
C GLU A 494 1.00 -26.96 -25.40
N GLU A 495 0.88 -26.81 -24.08
CA GLU A 495 -0.28 -26.17 -23.44
C GLU A 495 -0.45 -24.71 -23.89
N LYS A 496 0.62 -23.89 -23.86
CA LYS A 496 0.58 -22.51 -24.36
C LYS A 496 0.16 -22.41 -25.81
N THR A 497 0.62 -23.36 -26.65
CA THR A 497 0.27 -23.40 -28.07
C THR A 497 -1.21 -23.73 -28.24
N ALA A 498 -1.72 -24.72 -27.50
CA ALA A 498 -3.13 -25.09 -27.51
C ALA A 498 -4.02 -23.95 -27.01
N THR A 499 -3.64 -23.24 -25.93
CA THR A 499 -4.40 -22.07 -25.44
C THR A 499 -4.39 -20.93 -26.46
N SER A 500 -3.25 -20.68 -27.12
CA SER A 500 -3.14 -19.64 -28.15
C SER A 500 -3.97 -19.99 -29.39
N GLN A 501 -4.03 -21.27 -29.77
CA GLN A 501 -4.88 -21.75 -30.86
C GLN A 501 -6.36 -21.63 -30.51
N LYS A 502 -6.77 -21.98 -29.28
CA LYS A 502 -8.14 -21.76 -28.80
C LYS A 502 -8.53 -20.29 -28.83
N ARG A 503 -7.66 -19.39 -28.33
CA ARG A 503 -7.91 -17.93 -28.38
C ARG A 503 -8.04 -17.40 -29.80
N LYS A 504 -7.19 -17.85 -30.73
CA LYS A 504 -7.32 -17.49 -32.15
C LYS A 504 -8.62 -17.99 -32.74
N HIS A 505 -9.04 -19.21 -32.40
CA HIS A 505 -10.30 -19.77 -32.87
C HIS A 505 -11.52 -19.03 -32.29
N GLU A 506 -11.46 -18.60 -31.03
CA GLU A 506 -12.47 -17.75 -30.37
C GLU A 506 -12.50 -16.32 -30.93
N GLU A 507 -11.36 -15.76 -31.34
CA GLU A 507 -11.27 -14.47 -32.03
C GLU A 507 -11.69 -14.54 -33.51
N GLU A 508 -11.66 -15.72 -34.12
CA GLU A 508 -12.08 -16.02 -35.50
C GLU A 508 -13.55 -16.48 -35.60
N GLU A 509 -14.30 -16.60 -34.49
CA GLU A 509 -15.76 -16.77 -34.55
C GLU A 509 -16.37 -15.56 -35.29
N PRO A 510 -17.37 -15.76 -36.18
CA PRO A 510 -17.92 -14.68 -37.00
C PRO A 510 -18.32 -13.50 -36.11
N THR A 511 -17.93 -12.28 -36.48
CA THR A 511 -18.18 -11.03 -35.73
C THR A 511 -19.63 -10.91 -35.23
N GLU A 512 -20.58 -11.48 -35.98
CA GLU A 512 -22.01 -11.53 -35.61
C GLU A 512 -22.31 -12.42 -34.39
N VAL A 513 -21.62 -13.54 -34.19
CA VAL A 513 -21.81 -14.42 -33.02
C VAL A 513 -21.25 -13.75 -31.76
N CYS A 514 -20.09 -13.11 -31.87
CA CYS A 514 -19.49 -12.33 -30.78
C CYS A 514 -20.36 -11.13 -30.39
N GLU A 515 -20.85 -10.36 -31.36
CA GLU A 515 -21.77 -9.24 -31.11
C GLU A 515 -23.09 -9.68 -30.50
N ARG A 516 -23.65 -10.80 -30.98
CA ARG A 516 -24.88 -11.37 -30.44
C ARG A 516 -24.72 -11.86 -29.01
N ASN A 517 -23.59 -12.50 -28.68
CA ASN A 517 -23.28 -12.93 -27.32
C ASN A 517 -23.10 -11.72 -26.38
N LYS A 518 -22.39 -10.67 -26.81
CA LYS A 518 -22.27 -9.42 -26.05
C LYS A 518 -23.61 -8.76 -25.78
N LEU A 519 -24.50 -8.71 -26.78
CA LEU A 519 -25.86 -8.17 -26.61
C LEU A 519 -26.72 -9.05 -25.69
N MET A 520 -26.55 -10.38 -25.71
CA MET A 520 -27.22 -11.29 -24.77
C MET A 520 -26.73 -11.10 -23.33
N ASP A 521 -25.42 -10.93 -23.13
CA ASP A 521 -24.85 -10.64 -21.81
C ASP A 521 -25.29 -9.27 -21.27
N GLU A 522 -25.30 -8.24 -22.14
CA GLU A 522 -25.81 -6.91 -21.80
C GLU A 522 -27.29 -6.98 -21.40
N LYS A 523 -28.10 -7.74 -22.15
CA LYS A 523 -29.52 -7.97 -21.83
C LYS A 523 -29.70 -8.65 -20.46
N SER A 524 -28.93 -9.69 -20.18
CA SER A 524 -28.98 -10.40 -18.90
C SER A 524 -28.66 -9.47 -17.73
N SER A 525 -27.61 -8.67 -17.85
CA SER A 525 -27.22 -7.68 -16.83
C SER A 525 -28.29 -6.60 -16.63
N LEU A 526 -28.88 -6.08 -17.72
CA LEU A 526 -29.95 -5.09 -17.65
C LEU A 526 -31.23 -5.66 -17.04
N GLN A 527 -31.56 -6.93 -17.32
CA GLN A 527 -32.70 -7.63 -16.69
C GLN A 527 -32.49 -7.83 -15.19
N GLN A 528 -31.26 -8.16 -14.77
CA GLN A 528 -30.91 -8.23 -13.36
C GLN A 528 -31.07 -6.86 -12.68
N ARG A 529 -30.56 -5.78 -13.30
CA ARG A 529 -30.77 -4.40 -12.81
C ARG A 529 -32.24 -4.02 -12.72
N LEU A 530 -33.05 -4.37 -13.71
CA LEU A 530 -34.49 -4.12 -13.71
C LEU A 530 -35.17 -4.85 -12.55
N SER A 531 -34.77 -6.10 -12.26
CA SER A 531 -35.29 -6.86 -11.11
C SER A 531 -34.95 -6.19 -9.78
N SER A 532 -33.72 -5.69 -9.62
CA SER A 532 -33.30 -4.95 -8.43
C SER A 532 -34.05 -3.63 -8.26
N LEU A 533 -34.27 -2.88 -9.35
CA LEU A 533 -35.06 -1.63 -9.31
C LEU A 533 -36.53 -1.89 -8.95
N LYS A 534 -37.12 -3.00 -9.42
CA LYS A 534 -38.47 -3.41 -9.02
C LYS A 534 -38.54 -3.78 -7.53
N ALA A 535 -37.53 -4.46 -7.00
CA ALA A 535 -37.45 -4.77 -5.58
C ALA A 535 -37.32 -3.49 -4.73
N LEU A 536 -36.49 -2.53 -5.15
CA LEU A 536 -36.37 -1.22 -4.49
C LEU A 536 -37.67 -0.42 -4.53
N LEU A 537 -38.42 -0.48 -5.65
CA LEU A 537 -39.72 0.16 -5.74
C LEU A 537 -40.71 -0.42 -4.72
N ALA A 538 -40.74 -1.76 -4.60
CA ALA A 538 -41.59 -2.43 -3.62
C ALA A 538 -41.21 -2.03 -2.19
N SER A 539 -39.91 -1.98 -1.87
CA SER A 539 -39.43 -1.52 -0.56
C SER A 539 -39.74 -0.05 -0.29
N ALA A 540 -39.64 0.82 -1.30
CA ALA A 540 -40.02 2.23 -1.17
C ALA A 540 -41.52 2.38 -0.86
N GLN A 541 -42.38 1.66 -1.58
CA GLN A 541 -43.83 1.64 -1.36
C GLN A 541 -44.18 1.11 0.04
N GLU A 542 -43.50 0.06 0.48
CA GLU A 542 -43.70 -0.52 1.81
C GLU A 542 -43.29 0.45 2.93
N LEU A 543 -42.15 1.13 2.78
CA LEU A 543 -41.66 2.12 3.75
C LEU A 543 -42.59 3.33 3.83
N ILE A 544 -43.07 3.83 2.70
CA ILE A 544 -44.05 4.93 2.68
C ILE A 544 -45.36 4.49 3.36
N SER A 545 -45.88 3.31 3.00
CA SER A 545 -47.13 2.80 3.57
C SER A 545 -47.03 2.57 5.08
N LYS A 546 -45.91 2.01 5.57
CA LYS A 546 -45.67 1.81 7.00
C LYS A 546 -45.44 3.12 7.73
N GLY A 547 -44.67 4.05 7.16
CA GLY A 547 -44.44 5.37 7.73
C GLY A 547 -45.73 6.17 7.90
N VAL A 548 -46.64 6.11 6.91
CA VAL A 548 -47.97 6.74 6.99
C VAL A 548 -48.84 6.09 8.07
N ALA A 549 -48.82 4.76 8.19
CA ALA A 549 -49.58 4.04 9.22
C ALA A 549 -49.06 4.34 10.64
N ASP A 550 -47.74 4.41 10.80
CA ASP A 550 -47.05 4.62 12.09
C ASP A 550 -46.92 6.10 12.49
N ARG A 551 -47.31 7.04 11.61
CA ARG A 551 -47.03 8.49 11.72
C ARG A 551 -45.53 8.83 11.87
N ASP A 552 -44.68 8.04 11.22
CA ASP A 552 -43.22 8.12 11.25
C ASP A 552 -42.71 8.79 9.97
N MET A 553 -42.40 10.09 10.08
CA MET A 553 -41.98 10.91 8.92
C MET A 553 -40.62 10.51 8.36
N ASP A 554 -39.72 9.95 9.18
CA ASP A 554 -38.39 9.53 8.74
C ASP A 554 -38.47 8.32 7.79
N LYS A 555 -39.41 7.40 8.05
CA LYS A 555 -39.71 6.27 7.13
C LYS A 555 -40.33 6.75 5.82
N VAL A 556 -41.21 7.75 5.87
CA VAL A 556 -41.84 8.34 4.67
C VAL A 556 -40.77 9.04 3.82
N GLU A 557 -39.87 9.81 4.44
CA GLU A 557 -38.78 10.49 3.75
C GLU A 557 -37.78 9.50 3.15
N SER A 558 -37.39 8.47 3.91
CA SER A 558 -36.54 7.37 3.41
C SER A 558 -37.16 6.64 2.22
N GLY A 559 -38.46 6.36 2.28
CA GLY A 559 -39.21 5.76 1.17
C GLY A 559 -39.27 6.67 -0.06
N ASN A 560 -39.47 7.98 0.11
CA ASN A 560 -39.47 8.95 -0.99
C ASN A 560 -38.09 9.12 -1.65
N ILE A 561 -37.01 9.03 -0.88
CA ILE A 561 -35.63 9.05 -1.42
C ILE A 561 -35.41 7.83 -2.33
N LEU A 562 -35.80 6.63 -1.86
CA LEU A 562 -35.70 5.41 -2.67
C LEU A 562 -36.58 5.49 -3.93
N LEU A 563 -37.78 6.06 -3.82
CA LEU A 563 -38.69 6.25 -4.95
C LEU A 563 -38.12 7.22 -5.98
N CYS A 564 -37.46 8.31 -5.55
CA CYS A 564 -36.75 9.23 -6.44
C CYS A 564 -35.58 8.54 -7.15
N ASP A 565 -34.81 7.71 -6.44
CA ASP A 565 -33.69 6.98 -7.04
C ASP A 565 -34.18 5.99 -8.12
N VAL A 566 -35.26 5.25 -7.84
CA VAL A 566 -35.90 4.36 -8.81
C VAL A 566 -36.41 5.13 -10.03
N ASN A 567 -37.12 6.25 -9.83
CA ASN A 567 -37.69 7.05 -10.91
C ASN A 567 -36.62 7.66 -11.82
N SER A 568 -35.44 7.99 -11.28
CA SER A 568 -34.33 8.53 -12.08
C SER A 568 -33.67 7.47 -12.99
N LYS A 569 -33.65 6.20 -12.57
CA LYS A 569 -32.90 5.12 -13.24
C LYS A 569 -33.78 4.23 -14.11
N LEU A 570 -35.01 3.95 -13.69
CA LEU A 570 -35.90 2.98 -14.33
C LEU A 570 -36.19 3.26 -15.82
N PRO A 571 -36.47 4.51 -16.24
CA PRO A 571 -36.72 4.82 -17.66
C PRO A 571 -35.51 4.46 -18.55
N SER A 572 -34.30 4.82 -18.11
CA SER A 572 -33.07 4.57 -18.87
C SER A 572 -32.77 3.07 -19.05
N VAL A 573 -33.03 2.26 -18.01
CA VAL A 573 -32.82 0.81 -18.06
C VAL A 573 -33.84 0.16 -18.99
N ILE A 574 -35.12 0.57 -18.93
CA ILE A 574 -36.17 0.05 -19.81
C ILE A 574 -35.88 0.42 -21.27
N GLU A 575 -35.48 1.66 -21.53
CA GLU A 575 -35.13 2.11 -22.88
C GLU A 575 -33.96 1.32 -23.44
N ARG A 576 -32.89 1.12 -22.64
CA ARG A 576 -31.73 0.33 -23.08
C ARG A 576 -32.08 -1.13 -23.35
N ILE A 577 -32.95 -1.76 -22.55
CA ILE A 577 -33.44 -3.11 -22.80
C ILE A 577 -34.17 -3.16 -24.16
N LYS A 578 -35.02 -2.18 -24.46
CA LYS A 578 -35.70 -2.11 -25.77
C LYS A 578 -34.70 -1.98 -26.91
N THR A 579 -33.68 -1.14 -26.78
CA THR A 579 -32.63 -0.98 -27.79
C THR A 579 -31.88 -2.29 -28.04
N VAL A 580 -31.49 -3.00 -26.98
CA VAL A 580 -30.79 -4.28 -27.06
C VAL A 580 -31.69 -5.37 -27.66
N ASP A 581 -32.98 -5.40 -27.30
CA ASP A 581 -33.95 -6.34 -27.87
C ASP A 581 -34.17 -6.11 -29.37
N SER A 582 -34.29 -4.85 -29.80
CA SER A 582 -34.39 -4.50 -31.23
C SER A 582 -33.13 -4.90 -32.00
N ALA A 583 -31.94 -4.68 -31.43
CA ALA A 583 -30.67 -5.10 -32.02
C ALA A 583 -30.62 -6.64 -32.17
N LEU A 584 -30.95 -7.39 -31.12
CA LEU A 584 -31.00 -8.86 -31.15
C LEU A 584 -32.04 -9.41 -32.13
N GLN A 585 -33.16 -8.72 -32.34
CA GLN A 585 -34.17 -9.10 -33.34
C GLN A 585 -33.70 -8.85 -34.76
N SER A 586 -33.02 -7.74 -35.03
CA SER A 586 -32.44 -7.44 -36.35
C SER A 586 -31.38 -8.46 -36.77
N MET A 587 -30.60 -8.99 -35.81
CA MET A 587 -29.61 -10.05 -36.03
C MET A 587 -30.20 -11.46 -36.21
N LYS A 588 -31.52 -11.64 -36.08
CA LYS A 588 -32.21 -12.90 -36.40
C LYS A 588 -32.82 -12.92 -37.80
N ALA A 589 -32.87 -11.77 -38.48
CA ALA A 589 -33.54 -11.60 -39.76
C ALA A 589 -32.59 -11.68 -40.98
N ASN A 590 -31.29 -11.89 -40.74
CA ASN A 590 -30.27 -12.13 -41.76
C ASN A 590 -29.84 -13.60 -41.77
#